data_AF-A0A521YUE4-F1
#
_entry.id   AF-A0A521YUE4-F1
#
_cell.length_a   1.000
_cell.length_b   1.000
_cell.length_c   1.000
_cell.angle_alpha   90.00
_cell.angle_beta   90.00
_cell.angle_gamma   90.00
#
_symmetry.space_group_name_H-M   'P 1'
#
loop_
_entity.id
_entity.type
_entity.pdbx_description
1 polymer ?
#
loop_
_entity_poly.entity_id
_entity_poly.type
_entity_poly.pdbx_seq_one_letter_code
_entity_poly.pdbx_strand_id
1 'polypeptide(L)'
;MSVIDYPQELSKAHWDKKKGSVPAGSDLETRLKTLQKKHEAVDWKPFDPSWVKGAKSVADVEAAYAERDRVWRAKVAPLKLEANGVADAAQKAAKDKAAGKPLLEAAKAIADAVKAYAKAIDAGAAALEQLAGQAQKILAKRASQEEESGEGEDEDGGSQLLDPKRLLAQLQQCRRDPARRVDFAFIDGDGKDAPPQFVLSPKTAGRTLFAKVQKETGRKTGAYGLAGVEGTTLLLQVEKAYGGLVKKVRVPVKACGFTITKVLLVDLEGKTLEQDEEEAETEAGGKAPPKKDAARDDVALRQALDGWKQAREAAVTTLKDVAKEIAVLRDAEANKAIIELNAVIKNLTPEPASARQVAELIRYVDKDDVVLDVSDFASDIRTPLLRALARLHQATA
;
A
#
# COMPACT_ATOMS: atom_id res chain seq x y z
N MET A 1 -9.62 -14.10 -2.45
CA MET A 1 -10.40 -15.33 -2.33
C MET A 1 -9.89 -16.31 -3.39
N SER A 2 -9.13 -17.32 -2.99
CA SER A 2 -8.81 -18.41 -3.91
C SER A 2 -10.08 -19.20 -4.22
N VAL A 3 -10.17 -19.73 -5.44
CA VAL A 3 -11.15 -20.76 -5.78
C VAL A 3 -11.09 -21.84 -4.71
N ILE A 4 -12.24 -22.32 -4.22
CA ILE A 4 -12.25 -23.41 -3.23
C ILE A 4 -11.78 -24.66 -3.96
N ASP A 5 -10.55 -25.09 -3.70
CA ASP A 5 -10.02 -26.31 -4.29
C ASP A 5 -10.69 -27.56 -3.73
N TYR A 6 -10.89 -28.56 -4.58
CA TYR A 6 -11.39 -29.86 -4.14
C TYR A 6 -10.27 -30.65 -3.45
N PRO A 7 -10.41 -31.02 -2.16
CA PRO A 7 -9.36 -31.74 -1.45
C PRO A 7 -9.09 -33.11 -2.10
N GLN A 8 -7.82 -33.46 -2.24
CA GLN A 8 -7.42 -34.73 -2.88
C GLN A 8 -7.95 -35.95 -2.12
N GLU A 9 -8.03 -35.86 -0.80
CA GLU A 9 -8.58 -36.87 0.10
C GLU A 9 -10.08 -37.09 -0.09
N LEU A 10 -10.79 -36.20 -0.78
CA LEU A 10 -12.19 -36.38 -1.15
C LEU A 10 -12.35 -36.91 -2.58
N SER A 11 -11.25 -37.07 -3.32
CA SER A 11 -11.27 -37.62 -4.69
C SER A 11 -11.28 -39.15 -4.67
N LYS A 12 -12.02 -39.74 -5.61
CA LYS A 12 -11.98 -41.20 -5.81
C LYS A 12 -10.58 -41.69 -6.15
N ALA A 13 -9.88 -40.95 -7.00
CA ALA A 13 -8.55 -41.30 -7.49
C ALA A 13 -7.49 -41.45 -6.37
N HIS A 14 -7.66 -40.72 -5.26
CA HIS A 14 -6.78 -40.84 -4.10
C HIS A 14 -6.93 -42.21 -3.41
N TRP A 15 -8.16 -42.71 -3.28
CA TRP A 15 -8.45 -43.95 -2.56
C TRP A 15 -8.34 -45.21 -3.42
N ASP A 16 -8.57 -45.10 -4.74
CA ASP A 16 -8.38 -46.22 -5.68
C ASP A 16 -6.93 -46.76 -5.63
N LYS A 17 -5.95 -45.90 -5.33
CA LYS A 17 -4.53 -46.26 -5.20
C LYS A 17 -4.21 -47.00 -3.90
N LYS A 18 -5.08 -46.93 -2.89
CA LYS A 18 -4.86 -47.50 -1.55
C LYS A 18 -5.76 -48.72 -1.34
N LYS A 19 -5.27 -49.90 -1.73
CA LYS A 19 -6.02 -51.17 -1.64
C LYS A 19 -6.64 -51.38 -0.24
N GLY A 20 -7.95 -51.63 -0.20
CA GLY A 20 -8.69 -51.90 1.03
C GLY A 20 -9.13 -50.66 1.85
N SER A 21 -8.90 -49.45 1.34
CA SER A 21 -9.22 -48.21 2.07
C SER A 21 -10.69 -47.80 1.98
N VAL A 22 -11.31 -47.92 0.81
CA VAL A 22 -12.74 -47.64 0.60
C VAL A 22 -13.33 -48.78 -0.24
N PRO A 23 -14.25 -49.60 0.31
CA PRO A 23 -14.85 -50.69 -0.44
C PRO A 23 -15.64 -50.18 -1.66
N ALA A 24 -15.45 -50.83 -2.80
CA ALA A 24 -16.20 -50.53 -4.01
C ALA A 24 -17.69 -50.82 -3.81
N GLY A 25 -18.55 -49.92 -4.28
CA GLY A 25 -20.01 -50.00 -4.11
C GLY A 25 -20.51 -49.61 -2.71
N SER A 26 -19.63 -49.19 -1.80
CA SER A 26 -20.06 -48.68 -0.49
C SER A 26 -20.84 -47.36 -0.60
N ASP A 27 -21.68 -47.07 0.40
CA ASP A 27 -22.37 -45.77 0.52
C ASP A 27 -21.35 -44.62 0.58
N LEU A 28 -20.21 -44.83 1.27
CA LEU A 28 -19.11 -43.88 1.35
C LEU A 28 -18.53 -43.54 -0.04
N GLU A 29 -18.23 -44.56 -0.86
CA GLU A 29 -17.72 -44.35 -2.23
C GLU A 29 -18.75 -43.62 -3.09
N THR A 30 -20.03 -44.00 -2.98
CA THR A 30 -21.13 -43.38 -3.74
C THR A 30 -21.29 -41.90 -3.40
N ARG A 31 -21.22 -41.55 -2.10
CA ARG A 31 -21.31 -40.16 -1.65
C ARG A 31 -20.09 -39.33 -2.03
N LEU A 32 -18.88 -39.91 -1.99
CA LEU A 32 -17.66 -39.24 -2.49
C LEU A 32 -17.78 -38.90 -3.98
N LYS A 33 -18.24 -39.85 -4.81
CA LYS A 33 -18.48 -39.60 -6.24
C LYS A 33 -19.52 -38.51 -6.47
N THR A 34 -20.62 -38.54 -5.72
CA THR A 34 -21.67 -37.52 -5.80
C THR A 34 -21.15 -36.14 -5.42
N LEU A 35 -20.41 -36.02 -4.32
CA LEU A 35 -19.81 -34.76 -3.88
C LEU A 35 -18.84 -34.22 -4.93
N GLN A 36 -17.93 -35.06 -5.44
CA GLN A 36 -16.96 -34.67 -6.46
C GLN A 36 -17.67 -34.17 -7.72
N LYS A 37 -18.64 -34.94 -8.24
CA LYS A 37 -19.41 -34.55 -9.42
C LYS A 37 -20.14 -33.22 -9.22
N LYS A 38 -20.71 -32.99 -8.04
CA LYS A 38 -21.41 -31.73 -7.73
C LYS A 38 -20.44 -30.56 -7.61
N HIS A 39 -19.24 -30.77 -7.05
CA HIS A 39 -18.20 -29.75 -7.01
C HIS A 39 -17.72 -29.37 -8.42
N GLU A 40 -17.43 -30.36 -9.27
CA GLU A 40 -16.99 -30.14 -10.65
C GLU A 40 -18.06 -29.46 -11.53
N ALA A 41 -19.34 -29.59 -11.15
CA ALA A 41 -20.45 -28.93 -11.82
C ALA A 41 -20.62 -27.44 -11.44
N VAL A 42 -19.88 -26.93 -10.45
CA VAL A 42 -19.87 -25.51 -10.11
C VAL A 42 -18.94 -24.76 -11.06
N ASP A 43 -19.46 -23.70 -11.69
CA ASP A 43 -18.60 -22.72 -12.36
C ASP A 43 -17.96 -21.81 -11.30
N TRP A 44 -16.66 -22.00 -11.06
CA TRP A 44 -15.91 -21.24 -10.07
C TRP A 44 -15.42 -19.89 -10.58
N LYS A 45 -15.41 -19.65 -11.90
CA LYS A 45 -14.87 -18.42 -12.51
C LYS A 45 -15.53 -17.14 -12.01
N PRO A 46 -16.87 -17.07 -11.80
CA PRO A 46 -17.51 -15.86 -11.30
C PRO A 46 -17.01 -15.44 -9.91
N PHE A 47 -16.46 -16.36 -9.11
CA PHE A 47 -16.00 -16.08 -7.75
C PHE A 47 -14.54 -15.61 -7.67
N ASP A 48 -13.85 -15.46 -8.80
CA ASP A 48 -12.49 -14.92 -8.85
C ASP A 48 -12.44 -13.49 -8.27
N PRO A 49 -11.50 -13.15 -7.36
CA PRO A 49 -11.45 -11.85 -6.68
C PRO A 49 -11.38 -10.63 -7.60
N SER A 50 -10.95 -10.81 -8.85
CA SER A 50 -10.92 -9.74 -9.84
C SER A 50 -12.30 -9.27 -10.27
N TRP A 51 -13.40 -9.94 -9.90
CA TRP A 51 -14.76 -9.56 -10.31
C TRP A 51 -15.16 -8.13 -9.94
N VAL A 52 -14.59 -7.57 -8.85
CA VAL A 52 -14.85 -6.19 -8.43
C VAL A 52 -14.06 -5.15 -9.25
N LYS A 53 -13.00 -5.54 -9.96
CA LYS A 53 -12.09 -4.59 -10.66
C LYS A 53 -12.75 -3.84 -11.82
N GLY A 54 -13.83 -4.38 -12.37
CA GLY A 54 -14.57 -3.78 -13.49
C GLY A 54 -15.72 -2.87 -13.08
N ALA A 55 -16.06 -2.80 -11.79
CA ALA A 55 -17.20 -2.01 -11.32
C ALA A 55 -16.88 -0.51 -11.35
N LYS A 56 -17.81 0.29 -11.90
CA LYS A 56 -17.65 1.76 -12.02
C LYS A 56 -18.41 2.51 -10.93
N SER A 57 -19.43 1.87 -10.38
CA SER A 57 -20.31 2.44 -9.35
C SER A 57 -20.59 1.44 -8.23
N VAL A 58 -21.07 1.97 -7.10
CA VAL A 58 -21.55 1.14 -5.97
C VAL A 58 -22.67 0.20 -6.42
N ALA A 59 -23.59 0.70 -7.26
CA ALA A 59 -24.69 -0.10 -7.82
C ALA A 59 -24.20 -1.28 -8.67
N ASP A 60 -23.11 -1.10 -9.45
CA ASP A 60 -22.51 -2.20 -10.21
C ASP A 60 -21.97 -3.31 -9.29
N VAL A 61 -21.32 -2.93 -8.18
CA VAL A 61 -20.82 -3.88 -7.19
C VAL A 61 -21.97 -4.64 -6.53
N GLU A 62 -23.05 -3.95 -6.17
CA GLU A 62 -24.23 -4.56 -5.55
C GLU A 62 -24.91 -5.57 -6.47
N ALA A 63 -25.14 -5.19 -7.73
CA ALA A 63 -25.74 -6.08 -8.72
C ALA A 63 -24.85 -7.31 -8.97
N ALA A 64 -23.54 -7.10 -9.10
CA ALA A 64 -22.57 -8.17 -9.31
C ALA A 64 -22.44 -9.10 -8.09
N TYR A 65 -22.54 -8.57 -6.88
CA TYR A 65 -22.58 -9.33 -5.63
C TYR A 65 -23.86 -10.16 -5.53
N ALA A 66 -25.03 -9.56 -5.76
CA ALA A 66 -26.32 -10.22 -5.66
C ALA A 66 -26.42 -11.44 -6.60
N GLU A 67 -25.92 -11.32 -7.83
CA GLU A 67 -25.89 -12.45 -8.76
C GLU A 67 -24.97 -13.57 -8.28
N ARG A 68 -23.80 -13.22 -7.73
CA ARG A 68 -22.84 -14.20 -7.19
C ARG A 68 -23.38 -14.89 -5.94
N ASP A 69 -23.98 -14.15 -5.02
CA ASP A 69 -24.61 -14.71 -3.82
C ASP A 69 -25.75 -15.67 -4.19
N ARG A 70 -26.56 -15.31 -5.21
CA ARG A 70 -27.59 -16.20 -5.75
C ARG A 70 -27.01 -17.51 -6.26
N VAL A 71 -25.95 -17.45 -7.09
CA VAL A 71 -25.27 -18.65 -7.60
C VAL A 71 -24.61 -19.44 -6.45
N TRP A 72 -24.00 -18.76 -5.49
CA TRP A 72 -23.36 -19.36 -4.33
C TRP A 72 -24.37 -20.20 -3.51
N ARG A 73 -25.50 -19.60 -3.14
CA ARG A 73 -26.56 -20.27 -2.39
C ARG A 73 -27.17 -21.44 -3.16
N ALA A 74 -27.32 -21.30 -4.48
CA ALA A 74 -27.94 -22.33 -5.32
C ALA A 74 -27.01 -23.50 -5.62
N LYS A 75 -25.69 -23.27 -5.76
CA LYS A 75 -24.74 -24.26 -6.29
C LYS A 75 -23.64 -24.66 -5.31
N VAL A 76 -23.11 -23.71 -4.54
CA VAL A 76 -21.97 -23.93 -3.63
C VAL A 76 -22.44 -24.35 -2.24
N ALA A 77 -23.41 -23.64 -1.66
CA ALA A 77 -23.91 -23.95 -0.32
C ALA A 77 -24.44 -25.41 -0.16
N PRO A 78 -25.13 -26.01 -1.15
CA PRO A 78 -25.54 -27.41 -1.06
C PRO A 78 -24.37 -28.40 -0.97
N LEU A 79 -23.16 -28.04 -1.45
CA LEU A 79 -21.98 -28.90 -1.34
C LEU A 79 -21.60 -29.14 0.12
N LYS A 80 -21.88 -28.20 1.02
CA LYS A 80 -21.66 -28.38 2.46
C LYS A 80 -22.54 -29.48 3.04
N LEU A 81 -23.81 -29.54 2.64
CA LEU A 81 -24.73 -30.60 3.07
C LEU A 81 -24.27 -31.97 2.57
N GLU A 82 -23.84 -32.04 1.31
CA GLU A 82 -23.30 -33.27 0.71
C GLU A 82 -22.01 -33.71 1.40
N ALA A 83 -21.12 -32.76 1.70
CA ALA A 83 -19.89 -33.02 2.43
C ALA A 83 -20.21 -33.60 3.82
N ASN A 84 -21.13 -33.00 4.58
CA ASN A 84 -21.57 -33.55 5.87
C ASN A 84 -22.12 -34.98 5.73
N GLY A 85 -22.88 -35.26 4.66
CA GLY A 85 -23.33 -36.63 4.36
C GLY A 85 -22.18 -37.61 4.10
N VAL A 86 -21.07 -37.17 3.48
CA VAL A 86 -19.84 -37.97 3.34
C VAL A 86 -19.20 -38.22 4.70
N ALA A 87 -19.10 -37.20 5.58
CA ALA A 87 -18.57 -37.39 6.93
C ALA A 87 -19.40 -38.39 7.74
N ASP A 88 -20.73 -38.34 7.66
CA ASP A 88 -21.60 -39.30 8.34
C ASP A 88 -21.39 -40.73 7.82
N ALA A 89 -21.27 -40.91 6.50
CA ALA A 89 -20.98 -42.21 5.90
C ALA A 89 -19.58 -42.73 6.30
N ALA A 90 -18.58 -41.84 6.36
CA ALA A 90 -17.23 -42.20 6.82
C ALA A 90 -17.25 -42.65 8.27
N GLN A 91 -17.96 -41.92 9.16
CA GLN A 91 -18.12 -42.31 10.56
C GLN A 91 -18.85 -43.65 10.72
N LYS A 92 -19.88 -43.90 9.91
CA LYS A 92 -20.58 -45.21 9.91
C LYS A 92 -19.65 -46.34 9.47
N ALA A 93 -18.90 -46.14 8.39
CA ALA A 93 -17.92 -47.12 7.91
C ALA A 93 -16.83 -47.40 8.97
N ALA A 94 -16.39 -46.37 9.71
CA ALA A 94 -15.42 -46.54 10.79
C ALA A 94 -15.95 -47.28 12.03
N LYS A 95 -17.27 -47.32 12.23
CA LYS A 95 -17.91 -48.01 13.35
C LYS A 95 -18.29 -49.47 13.02
N ASP A 96 -18.15 -49.89 11.77
CA ASP A 96 -18.39 -51.27 11.37
C ASP A 96 -17.36 -52.19 12.04
N LYS A 97 -17.82 -53.27 12.68
CA LYS A 97 -16.94 -54.25 13.33
C LYS A 97 -16.05 -54.99 12.33
N ALA A 98 -16.46 -55.05 11.05
CA ALA A 98 -15.66 -55.61 9.97
C ALA A 98 -14.63 -54.63 9.39
N ALA A 99 -14.57 -53.38 9.87
CA ALA A 99 -13.64 -52.39 9.37
C ALA A 99 -12.19 -52.71 9.77
N GLY A 100 -11.39 -53.11 8.79
CA GLY A 100 -9.94 -53.23 8.96
C GLY A 100 -9.26 -51.88 9.14
N LYS A 101 -8.04 -51.88 9.68
CA LYS A 101 -7.22 -50.66 9.90
C LYS A 101 -7.16 -49.71 8.70
N PRO A 102 -6.99 -50.17 7.44
CA PRO A 102 -6.97 -49.26 6.28
C PRO A 102 -8.27 -48.46 6.09
N LEU A 103 -9.43 -49.07 6.34
CA LEU A 103 -10.73 -48.38 6.25
C LEU A 103 -10.90 -47.37 7.39
N LEU A 104 -10.46 -47.69 8.61
CA LEU A 104 -10.52 -46.76 9.74
C LEU A 104 -9.69 -45.49 9.48
N GLU A 105 -8.46 -45.66 8.96
CA GLU A 105 -7.57 -44.55 8.62
C GLU A 105 -8.14 -43.70 7.47
N ALA A 106 -8.69 -44.35 6.44
CA ALA A 106 -9.34 -43.67 5.32
C ALA A 106 -10.56 -42.88 5.76
N ALA A 107 -11.46 -43.50 6.52
CA ALA A 107 -12.66 -42.86 7.04
C ALA A 107 -12.33 -41.64 7.91
N LYS A 108 -11.29 -41.72 8.74
CA LYS A 108 -10.82 -40.58 9.53
C LYS A 108 -10.31 -39.44 8.64
N ALA A 109 -9.42 -39.75 7.68
CA ALA A 109 -8.88 -38.74 6.77
C ALA A 109 -9.98 -38.07 5.92
N ILE A 110 -10.94 -38.84 5.42
CA ILE A 110 -12.11 -38.32 4.69
C ILE A 110 -12.93 -37.40 5.59
N ALA A 111 -13.23 -37.81 6.82
CA ALA A 111 -14.02 -37.00 7.75
C ALA A 111 -13.32 -35.67 8.09
N ASP A 112 -12.00 -35.66 8.26
CA ASP A 112 -11.23 -34.45 8.52
C ASP A 112 -11.19 -33.53 7.29
N ALA A 113 -10.98 -34.09 6.10
CA ALA A 113 -10.99 -33.34 4.83
C ALA A 113 -12.37 -32.74 4.52
N VAL A 114 -13.47 -33.47 4.79
CA VAL A 114 -14.84 -32.95 4.67
C VAL A 114 -15.05 -31.73 5.56
N LYS A 115 -14.59 -31.78 6.82
CA LYS A 115 -14.76 -30.65 7.76
C LYS A 115 -14.00 -29.42 7.26
N ALA A 116 -12.76 -29.60 6.79
CA ALA A 116 -11.97 -28.53 6.21
C ALA A 116 -12.66 -27.92 4.97
N TYR A 117 -13.17 -28.77 4.08
CA TYR A 117 -13.90 -28.35 2.89
C TYR A 117 -15.20 -27.59 3.22
N ALA A 118 -15.99 -28.09 4.18
CA ALA A 118 -17.19 -27.39 4.65
C ALA A 118 -16.87 -26.02 5.26
N LYS A 119 -15.77 -25.90 6.01
CA LYS A 119 -15.29 -24.62 6.55
C LYS A 119 -14.85 -23.67 5.44
N ALA A 120 -14.19 -24.18 4.40
CA ALA A 120 -13.79 -23.39 3.24
C ALA A 120 -15.02 -22.83 2.50
N ILE A 121 -16.10 -23.59 2.38
CA ILE A 121 -17.39 -23.11 1.85
C ILE A 121 -17.95 -21.97 2.71
N ASP A 122 -17.96 -22.09 4.03
CA ASP A 122 -18.44 -20.98 4.87
C ASP A 122 -17.55 -19.72 4.72
N ALA A 123 -16.24 -19.91 4.67
CA ALA A 123 -15.28 -18.81 4.51
C ALA A 123 -15.43 -18.11 3.15
N GLY A 124 -15.74 -18.86 2.09
CA GLY A 124 -15.97 -18.30 0.75
C GLY A 124 -17.17 -17.35 0.69
N ALA A 125 -18.27 -17.66 1.40
CA ALA A 125 -19.42 -16.76 1.49
C ALA A 125 -19.05 -15.43 2.19
N ALA A 126 -18.37 -15.52 3.33
CA ALA A 126 -17.93 -14.34 4.08
C ALA A 126 -16.94 -13.48 3.28
N ALA A 127 -16.00 -14.11 2.57
CA ALA A 127 -15.05 -13.41 1.73
C ALA A 127 -15.73 -12.70 0.54
N LEU A 128 -16.86 -13.22 0.02
CA LEU A 128 -17.61 -12.58 -1.07
C LEU A 128 -18.22 -11.27 -0.59
N GLU A 129 -18.84 -11.29 0.59
CA GLU A 129 -19.42 -10.12 1.25
C GLU A 129 -18.34 -9.08 1.61
N GLN A 130 -17.22 -9.52 2.17
CA GLN A 130 -16.10 -8.64 2.51
C GLN A 130 -15.53 -7.92 1.27
N LEU A 131 -15.33 -8.64 0.16
CA LEU A 131 -14.83 -8.06 -1.09
C LEU A 131 -15.80 -7.02 -1.66
N ALA A 132 -17.10 -7.30 -1.65
CA ALA A 132 -18.12 -6.35 -2.07
C ALA A 132 -18.08 -5.08 -1.19
N GLY A 133 -18.06 -5.22 0.13
CA GLY A 133 -18.01 -4.09 1.06
C GLY A 133 -16.73 -3.26 0.93
N GLN A 134 -15.58 -3.87 0.65
CA GLN A 134 -14.34 -3.15 0.36
C GLN A 134 -14.42 -2.35 -0.94
N ALA A 135 -14.93 -2.96 -2.01
CA ALA A 135 -15.09 -2.30 -3.30
C ALA A 135 -16.06 -1.11 -3.21
N GLN A 136 -17.18 -1.27 -2.51
CA GLN A 136 -18.13 -0.19 -2.24
C GLN A 136 -17.48 0.99 -1.51
N LYS A 137 -16.68 0.73 -0.46
CA LYS A 137 -15.96 1.79 0.29
C LYS A 137 -14.97 2.54 -0.59
N ILE A 138 -14.25 1.85 -1.47
CA ILE A 138 -13.30 2.46 -2.40
C ILE A 138 -14.03 3.36 -3.39
N LEU A 139 -15.14 2.88 -3.98
CA LEU A 139 -15.92 3.64 -4.94
C LEU A 139 -16.63 4.84 -4.30
N ALA A 140 -17.17 4.69 -3.09
CA ALA A 140 -17.78 5.79 -2.35
C ALA A 140 -16.75 6.88 -2.02
N LYS A 141 -15.54 6.50 -1.57
CA LYS A 141 -14.44 7.44 -1.32
C LYS A 141 -13.99 8.17 -2.59
N ARG A 142 -14.01 7.48 -3.73
CA ARG A 142 -13.68 8.09 -5.02
C ARG A 142 -14.74 9.09 -5.45
N ALA A 143 -16.03 8.74 -5.31
CA ALA A 143 -17.13 9.64 -5.62
C ALA A 143 -17.08 10.92 -4.77
N SER A 144 -16.84 10.80 -3.46
CA SER A 144 -16.71 11.99 -2.59
C SER A 144 -15.49 12.85 -2.93
N GLN A 145 -14.39 12.24 -3.38
CA GLN A 145 -13.20 12.99 -3.84
C GLN A 145 -13.46 13.70 -5.18
N GLU A 146 -14.24 13.08 -6.07
CA GLU A 146 -14.63 13.70 -7.33
C GLU A 146 -15.58 14.89 -7.08
N GLU A 147 -16.55 14.77 -6.16
CA GLU A 147 -17.44 15.87 -5.74
C GLU A 147 -16.66 17.03 -5.09
N GLU A 148 -15.77 16.75 -4.13
CA GLU A 148 -14.90 17.78 -3.52
C GLU A 148 -13.95 18.45 -4.53
N SER A 149 -13.62 17.77 -5.63
CA SER A 149 -12.77 18.34 -6.69
C SER A 149 -13.56 18.98 -7.84
N GLY A 150 -14.86 18.73 -7.93
CA GLY A 150 -15.72 19.11 -9.06
C GLY A 150 -16.61 20.33 -8.81
N GLU A 151 -16.93 20.66 -7.56
CA GLU A 151 -17.76 21.84 -7.23
C GLU A 151 -16.98 23.16 -7.12
N GLY A 152 -15.76 23.24 -7.67
CA GLY A 152 -14.96 24.47 -7.65
C GLY A 152 -14.36 24.92 -8.99
N GLU A 153 -14.71 24.28 -10.12
CA GLU A 153 -13.91 24.43 -11.35
C GLU A 153 -14.44 25.33 -12.48
N ASP A 154 -15.58 26.01 -12.30
CA ASP A 154 -16.07 27.00 -13.29
C ASP A 154 -16.37 28.40 -12.73
N GLU A 155 -16.14 28.67 -11.44
CA GLU A 155 -16.09 30.05 -10.96
C GLU A 155 -14.66 30.57 -10.95
N ASP A 156 -14.44 31.50 -11.88
CA ASP A 156 -13.28 32.35 -12.18
C ASP A 156 -12.82 33.23 -10.98
N GLY A 157 -12.94 32.71 -9.75
CA GLY A 157 -12.47 33.33 -8.53
C GLY A 157 -10.97 33.09 -8.39
N GLY A 158 -10.17 34.02 -8.92
CA GLY A 158 -8.71 33.99 -8.84
C GLY A 158 -8.17 33.58 -7.46
N SER A 159 -8.87 33.95 -6.38
CA SER A 159 -8.45 33.73 -4.99
C SER A 159 -8.01 32.30 -4.63
N GLN A 160 -8.49 31.26 -5.31
CA GLN A 160 -8.08 29.88 -5.04
C GLN A 160 -6.71 29.49 -5.65
N LEU A 161 -6.22 30.23 -6.65
CA LEU A 161 -4.91 29.98 -7.26
C LEU A 161 -3.78 30.34 -6.30
N LEU A 162 -4.00 31.33 -5.44
CA LEU A 162 -3.01 31.82 -4.48
C LEU A 162 -3.05 31.08 -3.11
N ASP A 163 -3.86 30.03 -2.95
CA ASP A 163 -3.95 29.28 -1.69
C ASP A 163 -2.66 28.47 -1.43
N PRO A 164 -1.92 28.75 -0.33
CA PRO A 164 -0.73 27.98 0.05
C PRO A 164 -1.00 26.47 0.21
N LYS A 165 -2.20 26.06 0.64
CA LYS A 165 -2.54 24.64 0.81
C LYS A 165 -2.58 23.92 -0.53
N ARG A 166 -3.08 24.58 -1.58
CA ARG A 166 -3.09 24.04 -2.94
C ARG A 166 -1.68 23.87 -3.48
N LEU A 167 -0.81 24.86 -3.27
CA LEU A 167 0.60 24.76 -3.63
C LEU A 167 1.26 23.56 -2.92
N LEU A 168 1.06 23.45 -1.60
CA LEU A 168 1.59 22.34 -0.80
C LEU A 168 1.11 20.97 -1.34
N ALA A 169 -0.18 20.84 -1.64
CA ALA A 169 -0.74 19.60 -2.17
C ALA A 169 -0.11 19.21 -3.51
N GLN A 170 0.10 20.15 -4.43
CA GLN A 170 0.76 19.89 -5.72
C GLN A 170 2.23 19.51 -5.53
N LEU A 171 2.99 20.23 -4.68
CA LEU A 171 4.38 19.89 -4.38
C LEU A 171 4.52 18.50 -3.75
N GLN A 172 3.62 18.12 -2.84
CA GLN A 172 3.58 16.77 -2.27
C GLN A 172 3.27 15.69 -3.31
N GLN A 173 2.40 15.98 -4.28
CA GLN A 173 2.11 15.07 -5.39
C GLN A 173 3.33 14.89 -6.30
N CYS A 174 4.04 15.97 -6.65
CA CYS A 174 5.31 15.89 -7.38
C CYS A 174 6.39 15.12 -6.61
N ARG A 175 6.43 15.23 -5.28
CA ARG A 175 7.39 14.47 -4.47
C ARG A 175 7.09 12.96 -4.44
N ARG A 176 5.81 12.58 -4.49
CA ARG A 176 5.37 11.16 -4.53
C ARG A 176 5.62 10.52 -5.89
N ASP A 177 5.55 11.31 -6.96
CA ASP A 177 5.77 10.87 -8.33
C ASP A 177 6.86 11.74 -8.98
N PRO A 178 8.14 11.33 -8.90
CA PRO A 178 9.26 12.11 -9.45
C PRO A 178 9.20 12.30 -10.97
N ALA A 179 8.42 11.50 -11.70
CA ALA A 179 8.22 11.68 -13.14
C ALA A 179 7.17 12.76 -13.45
N ARG A 180 6.33 13.11 -12.47
CA ARG A 180 5.30 14.12 -12.64
C ARG A 180 5.92 15.50 -12.87
N ARG A 181 5.42 16.18 -13.90
CA ARG A 181 5.69 17.59 -14.20
C ARG A 181 4.37 18.33 -14.21
N VAL A 182 4.34 19.52 -13.62
CA VAL A 182 3.15 20.38 -13.55
C VAL A 182 3.51 21.78 -13.99
N ASP A 183 2.59 22.46 -14.68
CA ASP A 183 2.81 23.85 -15.05
C ASP A 183 2.90 24.73 -13.81
N PHE A 184 3.85 25.67 -13.83
CA PHE A 184 4.01 26.67 -12.79
C PHE A 184 3.91 28.09 -13.33
N ALA A 185 3.49 28.99 -12.44
CA ALA A 185 3.66 30.42 -12.60
C ALA A 185 4.29 31.00 -11.32
N PHE A 186 5.29 31.85 -11.50
CA PHE A 186 5.94 32.63 -10.47
C PHE A 186 5.71 34.11 -10.76
N ILE A 187 5.26 34.87 -9.77
CA ILE A 187 5.13 36.33 -9.84
C ILE A 187 5.98 36.94 -8.74
N ASP A 188 6.80 37.93 -9.11
CA ASP A 188 7.75 38.55 -8.19
C ASP A 188 7.05 39.38 -7.10
N GLY A 189 7.77 39.51 -5.98
CA GLY A 189 7.44 40.46 -4.92
C GLY A 189 7.76 41.90 -5.34
N ASP A 190 7.04 42.88 -4.80
CA ASP A 190 7.45 44.29 -4.83
C ASP A 190 7.79 44.73 -3.40
N GLY A 191 8.91 44.23 -2.89
CA GLY A 191 9.34 44.48 -1.52
C GLY A 191 8.46 43.81 -0.46
N LYS A 192 8.23 44.53 0.65
CA LYS A 192 7.58 43.99 1.86
C LYS A 192 6.06 43.87 1.72
N ASP A 193 5.45 44.65 0.83
CA ASP A 193 4.00 44.86 0.82
C ASP A 193 3.23 43.80 0.05
N ALA A 194 3.88 43.06 -0.87
CA ALA A 194 3.30 41.79 -1.29
C ALA A 194 4.38 40.76 -1.66
N PRO A 195 4.34 39.58 -1.01
CA PRO A 195 5.34 38.54 -1.18
C PRO A 195 5.29 37.94 -2.59
N PRO A 196 6.40 37.34 -3.06
CA PRO A 196 6.42 36.57 -4.29
C PRO A 196 5.39 35.43 -4.22
N GLN A 197 4.71 35.18 -5.34
CA GLN A 197 3.71 34.13 -5.47
C GLN A 197 4.25 33.01 -6.35
N PHE A 198 3.98 31.76 -5.96
CA PHE A 198 4.34 30.58 -6.74
C PHE A 198 3.14 29.64 -6.76
N VAL A 199 2.66 29.31 -7.96
CA VAL A 199 1.44 28.53 -8.16
C VAL A 199 1.72 27.38 -9.10
N LEU A 200 1.13 26.21 -8.82
CA LEU A 200 1.22 25.01 -9.64
C LEU A 200 -0.17 24.59 -10.11
N SER A 201 -0.30 24.21 -11.38
CA SER A 201 -1.53 23.65 -11.95
C SER A 201 -1.24 22.49 -12.89
N PRO A 202 -1.88 21.31 -12.72
CA PRO A 202 -1.76 20.22 -13.68
C PRO A 202 -2.69 20.40 -14.90
N LYS A 203 -3.62 21.35 -14.85
CA LYS A 203 -4.68 21.55 -15.86
C LYS A 203 -4.51 22.83 -16.68
N THR A 204 -3.67 23.75 -16.23
CA THR A 204 -3.54 25.09 -16.83
C THR A 204 -2.11 25.32 -17.29
N ALA A 205 -1.92 25.40 -18.60
CA ALA A 205 -0.61 25.67 -19.20
C ALA A 205 0.08 26.89 -18.56
N GLY A 206 1.39 26.84 -18.38
CA GLY A 206 2.16 27.82 -17.60
C GLY A 206 1.95 29.27 -18.02
N ARG A 207 1.87 29.54 -19.33
CA ARG A 207 1.60 30.90 -19.85
C ARG A 207 0.21 31.41 -19.46
N THR A 208 -0.82 30.56 -19.54
CA THR A 208 -2.19 30.91 -19.16
C THR A 208 -2.29 31.07 -17.65
N LEU A 209 -1.64 30.19 -16.89
CA LEU A 209 -1.56 30.27 -15.44
C LEU A 209 -0.90 31.59 -15.01
N PHE A 210 0.22 31.96 -15.63
CA PHE A 210 0.91 33.23 -15.40
C PHE A 210 0.01 34.43 -15.65
N ALA A 211 -0.73 34.45 -16.77
CA ALA A 211 -1.67 35.52 -17.08
C ALA A 211 -2.78 35.66 -16.02
N LYS A 212 -3.29 34.53 -15.50
CA LYS A 212 -4.30 34.53 -14.41
C LYS A 212 -3.72 35.10 -13.12
N VAL A 213 -2.55 34.62 -12.67
CA VAL A 213 -1.89 35.12 -11.45
C VAL A 213 -1.49 36.60 -11.61
N GLN A 214 -1.08 37.03 -12.80
CA GLN A 214 -0.79 38.44 -13.12
C GLN A 214 -2.05 39.31 -13.02
N LYS A 215 -3.20 38.85 -13.51
CA LYS A 215 -4.48 39.58 -13.40
C LYS A 215 -4.89 39.76 -11.94
N GLU A 216 -4.66 38.75 -11.11
CA GLU A 216 -5.07 38.73 -9.71
C GLU A 216 -4.12 39.55 -8.82
N THR A 217 -2.82 39.43 -9.03
CA THR A 217 -1.80 40.16 -8.25
C THR A 217 -1.55 41.58 -8.78
N GLY A 218 -1.99 41.88 -10.00
CA GLY A 218 -1.72 43.15 -10.70
C GLY A 218 -0.28 43.31 -11.19
N ARG A 219 0.56 42.26 -11.09
CA ARG A 219 2.00 42.33 -11.35
C ARG A 219 2.39 41.63 -12.64
N LYS A 220 3.28 42.26 -13.41
CA LYS A 220 3.65 41.82 -14.76
C LYS A 220 4.98 41.06 -14.84
N THR A 221 5.75 41.04 -13.75
CA THR A 221 7.11 40.48 -13.70
C THR A 221 7.11 39.11 -13.05
N GLY A 222 7.66 38.13 -13.75
CA GLY A 222 7.85 36.79 -13.22
C GLY A 222 8.24 35.78 -14.29
N ALA A 223 8.02 34.50 -14.00
CA ALA A 223 8.43 33.37 -14.83
C ALA A 223 7.34 32.30 -14.85
N TYR A 224 7.37 31.43 -15.86
CA TYR A 224 6.47 30.29 -15.96
C TYR A 224 7.14 29.16 -16.74
N GLY A 225 6.60 27.95 -16.61
CA GLY A 225 7.14 26.74 -17.24
C GLY A 225 6.67 25.48 -16.53
N LEU A 226 7.52 24.46 -16.44
CA LEU A 226 7.20 23.20 -15.76
C LEU A 226 7.99 23.06 -14.45
N ALA A 227 7.33 22.54 -13.41
CA ALA A 227 7.93 22.24 -12.13
C ALA A 227 7.85 20.74 -11.83
N GLY A 228 8.87 20.22 -11.15
CA GLY A 228 8.95 18.85 -10.65
C GLY A 228 9.73 18.79 -9.33
N VAL A 229 9.61 17.67 -8.61
CA VAL A 229 10.36 17.46 -7.37
C VAL A 229 11.10 16.14 -7.43
N GLU A 230 12.42 16.19 -7.28
CA GLU A 230 13.29 15.01 -7.21
C GLU A 230 13.96 14.96 -5.84
N GLY A 231 13.44 14.09 -4.96
CA GLY A 231 13.84 14.03 -3.55
C GLY A 231 13.49 15.34 -2.83
N THR A 232 14.53 16.13 -2.52
CA THR A 232 14.42 17.47 -1.91
C THR A 232 14.81 18.60 -2.86
N THR A 233 14.98 18.29 -4.15
CA THR A 233 15.31 19.27 -5.20
C THR A 233 14.05 19.70 -5.94
N LEU A 234 13.76 21.00 -5.95
CA LEU A 234 12.74 21.60 -6.81
C LEU A 234 13.35 21.89 -8.18
N LEU A 235 12.83 21.23 -9.21
CA LEU A 235 13.24 21.42 -10.60
C LEU A 235 12.28 22.39 -11.26
N LEU A 236 12.82 23.45 -11.86
CA LEU A 236 12.06 24.44 -12.62
C LEU A 236 12.61 24.48 -14.05
N GLN A 237 11.79 24.07 -15.01
CA GLN A 237 12.07 24.19 -16.44
C GLN A 237 11.37 25.46 -16.94
N VAL A 238 12.14 26.50 -17.25
CA VAL A 238 11.61 27.80 -17.69
C VAL A 238 11.61 27.93 -19.21
N GLU A 239 10.56 28.55 -19.75
CA GLU A 239 10.56 28.98 -21.16
C GLU A 239 11.48 30.18 -21.41
N LYS A 240 11.60 31.07 -20.42
CA LYS A 240 12.42 32.28 -20.49
C LYS A 240 13.21 32.47 -19.20
N ALA A 241 14.51 32.69 -19.32
CA ALA A 241 15.39 32.92 -18.18
C ALA A 241 14.89 34.12 -17.33
N TYR A 242 14.85 33.91 -16.01
CA TYR A 242 14.42 34.90 -15.03
C TYR A 242 15.42 34.91 -13.88
N GLY A 243 16.24 35.96 -13.80
CA GLY A 243 17.36 36.02 -12.86
C GLY A 243 16.90 36.01 -11.40
N GLY A 244 17.53 35.15 -10.58
CA GLY A 244 17.24 35.05 -9.16
C GLY A 244 15.95 34.29 -8.83
N LEU A 245 15.35 33.61 -9.81
CA LEU A 245 14.15 32.78 -9.59
C LEU A 245 14.39 31.73 -8.49
N VAL A 246 15.55 31.09 -8.53
CA VAL A 246 15.94 30.02 -7.60
C VAL A 246 15.92 30.46 -6.13
N LYS A 247 16.29 31.71 -5.85
CA LYS A 247 16.23 32.28 -4.49
C LYS A 247 14.83 32.72 -4.12
N LYS A 248 14.13 33.39 -5.04
CA LYS A 248 12.82 33.99 -4.79
C LYS A 248 11.71 32.96 -4.62
N VAL A 249 11.78 31.82 -5.32
CA VAL A 249 10.77 30.75 -5.22
C VAL A 249 10.78 30.04 -3.86
N ARG A 250 11.90 30.07 -3.14
CA ARG A 250 11.99 29.47 -1.79
C ARG A 250 11.02 30.10 -0.80
N VAL A 251 10.75 31.41 -0.94
CA VAL A 251 9.86 32.15 -0.02
C VAL A 251 8.43 31.57 -0.01
N PRO A 252 7.70 31.48 -1.14
CA PRO A 252 6.36 30.89 -1.15
C PRO A 252 6.37 29.38 -0.88
N VAL A 253 7.41 28.65 -1.30
CA VAL A 253 7.56 27.21 -1.02
C VAL A 253 7.69 26.96 0.49
N LYS A 254 8.53 27.73 1.18
CA LYS A 254 8.68 27.67 2.64
C LYS A 254 7.41 28.14 3.34
N ALA A 255 6.77 29.20 2.85
CA ALA A 255 5.53 29.72 3.42
C ALA A 255 4.36 28.71 3.35
N CYS A 256 4.31 27.86 2.33
CA CYS A 256 3.32 26.77 2.26
C CYS A 256 3.66 25.54 3.11
N GLY A 257 4.80 25.54 3.81
CA GLY A 257 5.24 24.43 4.66
C GLY A 257 5.94 23.29 3.91
N PHE A 258 6.40 23.52 2.68
CA PHE A 258 7.18 22.55 1.92
C PHE A 258 8.68 22.84 2.06
N THR A 259 9.48 21.80 2.29
CA THR A 259 10.93 21.92 2.54
C THR A 259 11.72 21.39 1.35
N ILE A 260 12.63 22.21 0.83
CA ILE A 260 13.53 21.86 -0.28
C ILE A 260 14.97 22.24 0.07
N THR A 261 15.93 21.41 -0.31
CA THR A 261 17.36 21.68 -0.07
C THR A 261 17.96 22.45 -1.24
N LYS A 262 17.50 22.14 -2.46
CA LYS A 262 18.05 22.68 -3.71
C LYS A 262 16.94 23.14 -4.63
N VAL A 263 17.16 24.26 -5.33
CA VAL A 263 16.36 24.65 -6.49
C VAL A 263 17.26 24.60 -7.71
N LEU A 264 16.84 23.85 -8.73
CA LEU A 264 17.55 23.72 -10.00
C LEU A 264 16.72 24.32 -11.12
N LEU A 265 17.25 25.37 -11.75
CA LEU A 265 16.65 25.99 -12.92
C LEU A 265 17.28 25.40 -14.18
N VAL A 266 16.43 24.88 -15.07
CA VAL A 266 16.84 24.31 -16.36
C VAL A 266 16.10 25.00 -17.51
N ASP A 267 16.70 24.98 -18.70
CA ASP A 267 16.02 25.39 -19.93
C ASP A 267 15.19 24.25 -20.53
N LEU A 268 14.59 24.49 -21.70
CA LEU A 268 13.78 23.50 -22.41
C LEU A 268 14.55 22.26 -22.86
N GLU A 269 15.88 22.36 -22.96
CA GLU A 269 16.79 21.27 -23.34
C GLU A 269 17.31 20.50 -22.11
N GLY A 270 16.92 20.93 -20.90
CA GLY A 270 17.36 20.35 -19.65
C GLY A 270 18.74 20.84 -19.19
N LYS A 271 19.33 21.83 -19.86
CA LYS A 271 20.60 22.41 -19.45
C LYS A 271 20.40 23.34 -18.26
N THR A 272 21.26 23.20 -17.26
CA THR A 272 21.24 24.03 -16.05
C THR A 272 21.54 25.49 -16.37
N LEU A 273 20.62 26.38 -15.98
CA LEU A 273 20.75 27.83 -16.09
C LEU A 273 21.24 28.46 -14.79
N GLU A 274 20.64 28.07 -13.66
CA GLU A 274 20.92 28.62 -12.34
C GLU A 274 20.68 27.50 -11.30
N GLN A 275 21.50 27.44 -10.26
CA GLN A 275 21.27 26.55 -9.13
C GLN A 275 21.50 27.32 -7.83
N ASP A 276 20.64 27.08 -6.86
CA ASP A 276 20.76 27.62 -5.51
C ASP A 276 20.65 26.45 -4.54
N GLU A 277 21.78 26.11 -3.95
CA GLU A 277 21.83 25.24 -2.79
C GLU A 277 21.70 26.16 -1.59
N GLU A 278 20.68 25.91 -0.76
CA GLU A 278 20.59 26.61 0.52
C GLU A 278 21.74 26.05 1.35
N GLU A 279 22.90 26.72 1.28
CA GLU A 279 23.93 26.61 2.30
C GLU A 279 23.18 26.85 3.60
N ALA A 280 23.02 25.81 4.41
CA ALA A 280 22.35 25.92 5.68
C ALA A 280 22.98 27.10 6.40
N GLU A 281 22.26 28.22 6.48
CA GLU A 281 22.73 29.45 7.11
C GLU A 281 22.96 29.13 8.59
N THR A 282 24.16 28.61 8.89
CA THR A 282 24.81 28.78 10.18
C THR A 282 25.06 30.28 10.30
N GLU A 283 24.14 30.98 10.97
CA GLU A 283 24.29 32.37 11.37
C GLU A 283 25.65 32.59 12.05
N ALA A 284 26.63 33.09 11.30
CA ALA A 284 27.94 33.49 11.78
C ALA A 284 27.97 35.01 11.97
N GLY A 285 27.29 35.50 13.01
CA GLY A 285 27.63 36.78 13.62
C GLY A 285 28.95 36.63 14.38
N GLY A 286 29.95 37.45 14.05
CA GLY A 286 31.31 37.44 14.62
C GLY A 286 31.39 37.68 16.13
N LYS A 287 31.04 36.67 16.92
CA LYS A 287 31.53 36.41 18.28
C LYS A 287 32.26 35.07 18.21
N ALA A 288 33.33 34.96 18.99
CA ALA A 288 34.15 33.74 19.14
C ALA A 288 33.30 32.47 19.03
N PRO A 289 33.78 31.43 18.31
CA PRO A 289 32.98 30.26 17.94
C PRO A 289 32.24 29.77 19.19
N PRO A 290 30.89 29.82 19.21
CA PRO A 290 30.16 29.17 20.28
C PRO A 290 30.60 27.71 20.19
N LYS A 291 31.12 27.18 21.30
CA LYS A 291 31.31 25.75 21.44
C LYS A 291 29.98 25.12 21.03
N LYS A 292 29.95 24.50 19.85
CA LYS A 292 28.82 23.72 19.36
C LYS A 292 28.43 22.85 20.56
N ASP A 293 27.24 23.07 21.09
CA ASP A 293 26.76 22.43 22.32
C ASP A 293 26.67 20.93 22.03
N ALA A 294 27.78 20.22 22.20
CA ALA A 294 27.87 18.78 22.01
C ALA A 294 26.82 18.03 22.86
N ALA A 295 26.34 18.67 23.93
CA ALA A 295 25.23 18.22 24.74
C ALA A 295 23.88 18.22 24.02
N ARG A 296 23.60 19.18 23.11
CA ARG A 296 22.33 19.28 22.39
C ARG A 296 22.23 18.24 21.27
N ASP A 297 23.33 18.01 20.55
CA ASP A 297 23.43 17.00 19.50
C ASP A 297 23.29 15.58 20.10
N ASP A 298 23.86 15.34 21.28
CA ASP A 298 23.75 14.07 22.01
C ASP A 298 22.31 13.79 22.49
N VAL A 299 21.58 14.81 22.97
CA VAL A 299 20.17 14.65 23.35
C VAL A 299 19.28 14.32 22.14
N ALA A 300 19.47 15.00 21.01
CA ALA A 300 18.71 14.74 19.79
C ALA A 300 18.97 13.33 19.24
N LEU A 301 20.24 12.90 19.23
CA LEU A 301 20.63 11.56 18.81
C LEU A 301 20.00 10.48 19.69
N ARG A 302 20.03 10.66 21.03
CA ARG A 302 19.40 9.73 21.97
C ARG A 302 17.90 9.61 21.74
N GLN A 303 17.20 10.74 21.58
CA GLN A 303 15.75 10.75 21.30
C GLN A 303 15.41 10.07 19.97
N ALA A 304 16.22 10.30 18.93
CA ALA A 304 16.02 9.65 17.64
C ALA A 304 16.29 8.14 17.72
N LEU A 305 17.30 7.72 18.47
CA LEU A 305 17.63 6.32 18.70
C LEU A 305 16.54 5.60 19.50
N ASP A 306 15.98 6.24 20.52
CA ASP A 306 14.84 5.72 21.29
C ASP A 306 13.60 5.57 20.40
N GLY A 307 13.33 6.55 19.54
CA GLY A 307 12.26 6.46 18.55
C GLY A 307 12.43 5.31 17.56
N TRP A 308 13.67 5.05 17.12
CA TRP A 308 14.01 3.87 16.31
C TRP A 308 13.77 2.57 17.06
N LYS A 309 14.25 2.46 18.31
CA LYS A 309 14.07 1.25 19.14
C LYS A 309 12.60 0.92 19.34
N GLN A 310 11.76 1.92 19.64
CA GLN A 310 10.32 1.75 19.79
C GLN A 310 9.65 1.28 18.49
N ALA A 311 9.93 1.94 17.36
CA ALA A 311 9.38 1.55 16.06
C ALA A 311 9.79 0.13 15.66
N ARG A 312 11.06 -0.22 15.90
CA ARG A 312 11.60 -1.55 15.67
C ARG A 312 10.93 -2.59 16.56
N GLU A 313 10.79 -2.34 17.86
CA GLU A 313 10.17 -3.27 18.79
C GLU A 313 8.72 -3.57 18.43
N ALA A 314 7.96 -2.53 18.05
CA ALA A 314 6.60 -2.67 17.55
C ALA A 314 6.57 -3.55 16.29
N ALA A 315 7.41 -3.26 15.28
CA ALA A 315 7.48 -4.06 14.06
C ALA A 315 7.88 -5.52 14.35
N VAL A 316 8.89 -5.76 15.18
CA VAL A 316 9.32 -7.11 15.57
C VAL A 316 8.23 -7.88 16.31
N THR A 317 7.44 -7.20 17.15
CA THR A 317 6.30 -7.81 17.85
C THR A 317 5.24 -8.25 16.86
N THR A 318 4.82 -7.34 15.96
CA THR A 318 3.85 -7.64 14.90
C THR A 318 4.33 -8.83 14.04
N LEU A 319 5.58 -8.82 13.59
CA LEU A 319 6.13 -9.90 12.76
C LEU A 319 6.18 -11.24 13.49
N LYS A 320 6.48 -11.25 14.81
CA LYS A 320 6.45 -12.47 15.62
C LYS A 320 5.03 -13.01 15.80
N ASP A 321 4.05 -12.14 16.00
CA ASP A 321 2.67 -12.57 16.17
C ASP A 321 2.10 -13.13 14.87
N VAL A 322 2.39 -12.48 13.74
CA VAL A 322 2.05 -13.01 12.41
C VAL A 322 2.74 -14.35 12.16
N ALA A 323 4.02 -14.50 12.51
CA ALA A 323 4.71 -15.78 12.38
C ALA A 323 4.06 -16.90 13.21
N LYS A 324 3.54 -16.59 14.41
CA LYS A 324 2.78 -17.56 15.23
C LYS A 324 1.45 -17.94 14.57
N GLU A 325 0.73 -16.96 14.03
CA GLU A 325 -0.54 -17.21 13.33
C GLU A 325 -0.33 -18.12 12.11
N ILE A 326 0.69 -17.83 11.29
CA ILE A 326 1.08 -18.66 10.14
C ILE A 326 1.43 -20.09 10.60
N ALA A 327 2.18 -20.24 11.70
CA ALA A 327 2.57 -21.56 12.19
C ALA A 327 1.39 -22.46 12.58
N VAL A 328 0.24 -21.87 12.96
CA VAL A 328 -0.98 -22.61 13.29
C VAL A 328 -1.65 -23.19 12.03
N LEU A 329 -1.46 -22.57 10.86
CA LEU A 329 -2.11 -22.98 9.61
C LEU A 329 -1.58 -24.31 9.04
N ARG A 330 -0.36 -24.73 9.43
CA ARG A 330 0.29 -25.99 8.98
C ARG A 330 0.35 -26.14 7.45
N ASP A 331 0.48 -25.03 6.74
CA ASP A 331 0.61 -25.02 5.28
C ASP A 331 2.05 -25.33 4.84
N ALA A 332 2.24 -25.84 3.62
CA ALA A 332 3.57 -26.13 3.08
C ALA A 332 4.41 -24.86 2.85
N GLU A 333 3.76 -23.75 2.50
CA GLU A 333 4.37 -22.44 2.27
C GLU A 333 4.54 -21.64 3.57
N ALA A 334 3.82 -22.00 4.64
CA ALA A 334 3.93 -21.36 5.96
C ALA A 334 5.37 -21.32 6.47
N ASN A 335 6.15 -22.39 6.22
CA ASN A 335 7.56 -22.43 6.62
C ASN A 335 8.40 -21.39 5.88
N LYS A 336 8.13 -21.16 4.60
CA LYS A 336 8.85 -20.16 3.79
C LYS A 336 8.54 -18.75 4.28
N ALA A 337 7.26 -18.43 4.50
CA ALA A 337 6.84 -17.14 5.05
C ALA A 337 7.44 -16.88 6.45
N ILE A 338 7.47 -17.90 7.32
CA ILE A 338 8.11 -17.79 8.65
C ILE A 338 9.62 -17.52 8.51
N ILE A 339 10.31 -18.11 7.53
CA ILE A 339 11.73 -17.85 7.28
C ILE A 339 11.94 -16.38 6.85
N GLU A 340 11.11 -15.88 5.93
CA GLU A 340 11.17 -14.49 5.45
C GLU A 340 10.90 -13.49 6.58
N LEU A 341 9.85 -13.70 7.39
CA LEU A 341 9.57 -12.87 8.57
C LEU A 341 10.75 -12.83 9.55
N ASN A 342 11.36 -13.99 9.82
CA ASN A 342 12.53 -14.07 10.69
C ASN A 342 13.78 -13.44 10.10
N ALA A 343 13.93 -13.43 8.76
CA ALA A 343 15.02 -12.75 8.09
C ALA A 343 14.89 -11.22 8.26
N VAL A 344 13.68 -10.67 8.08
CA VAL A 344 13.40 -9.25 8.32
C VAL A 344 13.71 -8.88 9.77
N ILE A 345 13.22 -9.66 10.75
CA ILE A 345 13.50 -9.42 12.19
C ILE A 345 15.01 -9.37 12.47
N LYS A 346 15.80 -10.26 11.87
CA LYS A 346 17.26 -10.33 12.07
C LYS A 346 18.01 -9.16 11.45
N ASN A 347 17.56 -8.67 10.30
CA ASN A 347 18.20 -7.57 9.59
C ASN A 347 17.85 -6.19 10.16
N LEU A 348 16.77 -6.07 10.94
CA LEU A 348 16.46 -4.87 11.71
C LEU A 348 17.41 -4.75 12.91
N THR A 349 18.54 -4.07 12.73
CA THR A 349 19.54 -3.84 13.78
C THR A 349 18.99 -2.91 14.89
N PRO A 350 19.10 -3.26 16.19
CA PRO A 350 18.57 -2.45 17.27
C PRO A 350 19.26 -1.09 17.43
N GLU A 351 20.55 -1.00 17.12
CA GLU A 351 21.38 0.18 17.33
C GLU A 351 22.30 0.41 16.12
N PRO A 352 21.83 1.10 15.07
CA PRO A 352 22.70 1.53 13.99
C PRO A 352 23.62 2.64 14.52
N ALA A 353 24.92 2.35 14.59
CA ALA A 353 25.94 3.18 15.24
C ALA A 353 26.53 4.27 14.32
N SER A 354 26.14 4.32 13.04
CA SER A 354 26.69 5.27 12.06
C SER A 354 25.66 5.71 11.03
N ALA A 355 25.86 6.92 10.48
CA ALA A 355 25.03 7.45 9.39
C ALA A 355 24.96 6.49 8.19
N ARG A 356 26.07 5.77 7.91
CA ARG A 356 26.12 4.74 6.86
C ARG A 356 25.16 3.58 7.15
N GLN A 357 25.16 3.06 8.38
CA GLN A 357 24.25 1.97 8.77
C GLN A 357 22.78 2.42 8.72
N VAL A 358 22.49 3.67 9.09
CA VAL A 358 21.15 4.24 8.97
C VAL A 358 20.73 4.30 7.50
N ALA A 359 21.60 4.77 6.60
CA ALA A 359 21.31 4.82 5.16
C ALA A 359 21.11 3.42 4.54
N GLU A 360 21.91 2.43 4.96
CA GLU A 360 21.76 1.03 4.55
C GLU A 360 20.42 0.44 5.02
N LEU A 361 20.01 0.72 6.27
CA LEU A 361 18.70 0.32 6.80
C LEU A 361 17.53 1.00 6.07
N ILE A 362 17.65 2.30 5.73
CA ILE A 362 16.63 2.99 4.93
C ILE A 362 16.47 2.29 3.58
N ARG A 363 17.58 2.01 2.88
CA ARG A 363 17.55 1.31 1.59
C ARG A 363 16.93 -0.08 1.71
N TYR A 364 17.30 -0.83 2.74
CA TYR A 364 16.76 -2.17 3.01
C TYR A 364 15.25 -2.12 3.25
N VAL A 365 14.78 -1.30 4.19
CA VAL A 365 13.35 -1.21 4.53
C VAL A 365 12.52 -0.65 3.36
N ASP A 366 13.10 0.21 2.54
CA ASP A 366 12.38 0.84 1.43
C ASP A 366 12.33 -0.02 0.16
N LYS A 367 13.43 -0.70 -0.19
CA LYS A 367 13.61 -1.31 -1.52
C LYS A 367 13.72 -2.83 -1.52
N ASP A 368 13.87 -3.48 -0.38
CA ASP A 368 13.99 -4.93 -0.34
C ASP A 368 12.63 -5.59 -0.57
N ASP A 369 12.54 -6.44 -1.59
CA ASP A 369 11.29 -7.10 -2.00
C ASP A 369 10.70 -7.96 -0.88
N VAL A 370 11.55 -8.62 -0.07
CA VAL A 370 11.07 -9.42 1.06
C VAL A 370 10.43 -8.54 2.13
N VAL A 371 10.98 -7.34 2.38
CA VAL A 371 10.37 -6.38 3.31
C VAL A 371 9.05 -5.84 2.76
N LEU A 372 8.95 -5.62 1.45
CA LEU A 372 7.71 -5.23 0.78
C LEU A 372 6.62 -6.29 0.95
N ASP A 373 6.92 -7.54 0.58
CA ASP A 373 6.00 -8.68 0.68
C ASP A 373 5.53 -8.90 2.13
N VAL A 374 6.47 -8.85 3.07
CA VAL A 374 6.17 -8.97 4.50
C VAL A 374 5.30 -7.81 5.01
N SER A 375 5.52 -6.59 4.54
CA SER A 375 4.74 -5.41 4.96
C SER A 375 3.31 -5.43 4.41
N ASP A 376 3.12 -5.96 3.20
CA ASP A 376 1.78 -6.17 2.64
C ASP A 376 1.04 -7.30 3.38
N PHE A 377 1.78 -8.27 3.90
CA PHE A 377 1.23 -9.41 4.64
C PHE A 377 0.93 -9.10 6.12
N ALA A 378 1.86 -8.48 6.85
CA ALA A 378 1.86 -8.38 8.31
C ALA A 378 1.28 -7.06 8.87
N SER A 379 0.66 -6.23 8.03
CA SER A 379 0.40 -4.79 8.24
C SER A 379 1.61 -3.92 7.92
N ASP A 380 1.37 -2.67 7.55
CA ASP A 380 2.41 -1.71 7.12
C ASP A 380 3.44 -1.43 8.24
N ILE A 381 4.51 -2.23 8.24
CA ILE A 381 5.67 -2.05 9.12
C ILE A 381 6.67 -1.04 8.54
N ARG A 382 6.64 -0.79 7.22
CA ARG A 382 7.63 0.05 6.53
C ARG A 382 7.48 1.52 6.92
N THR A 383 6.26 2.06 6.86
CA THR A 383 6.00 3.47 7.14
C THR A 383 6.51 3.93 8.53
N PRO A 384 6.21 3.25 9.66
CA PRO A 384 6.73 3.67 10.95
C PRO A 384 8.26 3.53 11.07
N LEU A 385 8.84 2.49 10.47
CA LEU A 385 10.30 2.28 10.47
C LEU A 385 11.03 3.36 9.66
N LEU A 386 10.57 3.66 8.44
CA LEU A 386 11.16 4.71 7.59
C LEU A 386 11.05 6.09 8.22
N ARG A 387 9.94 6.39 8.91
CA ARG A 387 9.78 7.64 9.66
C ARG A 387 10.80 7.75 10.79
N ALA A 388 11.04 6.67 11.54
CA ALA A 388 12.02 6.67 12.63
C ALA A 388 13.45 6.76 12.10
N LEU A 389 13.78 6.02 11.03
CA LEU A 389 15.10 6.07 10.39
C LEU A 389 15.39 7.44 9.77
N ALA A 390 14.40 8.14 9.21
CA ALA A 390 14.59 9.49 8.68
C ALA A 390 15.00 10.49 9.78
N ARG A 391 14.39 10.39 10.98
CA ARG A 391 14.78 11.20 12.15
C ARG A 391 16.17 10.85 12.65
N LEU A 392 16.49 9.56 12.69
CA LEU A 392 17.81 9.10 13.09
C LEU A 392 18.89 9.55 12.11
N HIS A 393 18.60 9.51 10.80
CA HIS A 393 19.50 10.00 9.77
C HIS A 393 19.81 11.50 9.96
N GLN A 394 18.78 12.32 10.20
CA GLN A 394 18.93 13.74 10.50
C GLN A 394 19.77 14.01 11.75
N ALA A 395 19.68 13.16 12.78
CA ALA A 395 20.46 13.31 14.01
C ALA A 395 21.92 12.80 13.88
N THR A 396 22.23 12.02 12.85
CA THR A 396 23.57 11.47 12.58
C THR A 396 24.31 12.17 11.44
N ALA A 397 23.61 12.99 10.66
CA ALA A 397 24.17 13.84 9.60
C ALA A 397 24.74 15.12 10.21
#